data_AF-A0A392UI09-F1
#
_entry.id   AF-A0A392UI09-F1
#
_cell.length_a   1.000
_cell.length_b   1.000
_cell.length_c   1.000
_cell.angle_alpha   90.00
_cell.angle_beta   90.00
_cell.angle_gamma   90.00
#
_symmetry.space_group_name_H-M   'P 1'
#
loop_
_entity.id
_entity.type
_entity.pdbx_description
1 polymer ?
#
loop_
_entity_poly.entity_id
_entity_poly.type
_entity_poly.pdbx_seq_one_letter_code
_entity_poly.pdbx_strand_id
1 'polypeptide(L)' 'MTEERKKLQEELGALQLSMTPVENEPEAARGLSTRVELVERIQVFGQDVLDGVKFGFDNAVDQLKVLNPRVELNTEGLS' A
#
# COMPACT_ATOMS: atom_id res chain seq x y z
N MET A 1 -2.80 -21.89 -39.43
CA MET A 1 -1.46 -21.32 -39.26
C MET A 1 -1.41 -19.81 -39.44
N THR A 2 -1.54 -19.22 -40.65
CA THR A 2 -1.41 -17.76 -40.83
C THR A 2 -2.52 -16.96 -40.17
N GLU A 3 -3.78 -17.42 -40.28
CA GLU A 3 -4.93 -16.75 -39.65
C GLU A 3 -4.91 -16.84 -38.12
N GLU A 4 -4.52 -18.01 -37.57
CA GLU A 4 -4.36 -18.19 -36.12
C GLU A 4 -3.27 -17.29 -35.56
N ARG A 5 -2.14 -17.13 -36.27
CA ARG A 5 -1.09 -16.20 -35.84
C ARG A 5 -1.55 -14.75 -35.87
N LYS A 6 -2.31 -14.35 -36.89
CA LYS A 6 -2.88 -12.99 -36.97
C LYS A 6 -3.83 -12.73 -35.80
N LYS A 7 -4.73 -13.68 -35.52
CA LYS A 7 -5.67 -13.60 -34.40
C LYS A 7 -4.95 -13.48 -33.05
N LEU A 8 -3.92 -14.29 -32.82
CA LEU A 8 -3.11 -14.20 -31.60
C LEU A 8 -2.43 -12.84 -31.44
N GLN A 9 -2.00 -12.23 -32.55
CA GLN A 9 -1.34 -10.92 -32.53
C GLN A 9 -2.32 -9.79 -32.19
N GLU A 10 -3.56 -9.89 -32.69
CA GLU A 10 -4.66 -8.98 -32.34
C GLU A 10 -5.06 -9.13 -30.85
N GLU A 11 -5.21 -10.36 -30.37
CA GLU A 11 -5.51 -10.64 -28.95
C GLU A 11 -4.40 -10.13 -28.02
N LEU A 12 -3.13 -10.31 -28.40
CA LEU A 12 -2.00 -9.79 -27.62
C LEU A 12 -2.02 -8.26 -27.56
N GLY A 13 -2.33 -7.58 -28.67
CA GLY A 13 -2.45 -6.12 -28.70
C GLY A 13 -3.61 -5.61 -27.84
N ALA A 14 -4.76 -6.28 -27.90
CA ALA A 14 -5.91 -5.95 -27.05
C ALA A 14 -5.61 -6.17 -25.56
N LEU A 15 -4.90 -7.25 -25.22
CA LEU A 15 -4.46 -7.53 -23.85
C LEU A 15 -3.47 -6.47 -23.34
N GLN A 16 -2.50 -6.07 -24.18
CA GLN A 16 -1.56 -4.99 -23.82
C GLN A 16 -2.29 -3.67 -23.54
N LEU A 17 -3.29 -3.33 -24.36
CA LEU A 17 -4.15 -2.16 -24.12
C LEU A 17 -4.99 -2.30 -22.85
N SER A 18 -5.47 -3.50 -22.50
CA SER A 18 -6.21 -3.69 -21.25
C SER A 18 -5.32 -3.65 -20.00
N MET A 19 -4.02 -3.89 -20.16
CA MET A 19 -3.03 -3.87 -19.09
C MET A 19 -2.35 -2.50 -18.92
N THR A 20 -2.67 -1.50 -19.76
CA THR A 20 -2.14 -0.15 -19.55
C THR A 20 -2.71 0.41 -18.24
N PRO A 21 -1.86 0.99 -17.37
CA PRO A 21 -2.31 1.57 -16.12
C PRO A 21 -3.42 2.60 -16.33
N VAL A 22 -4.39 2.61 -15.43
CA VAL A 22 -5.43 3.65 -15.42
C VAL A 22 -4.84 4.97 -14.90
N GLU A 23 -5.36 6.12 -15.34
CA GLU A 23 -4.85 7.45 -14.99
C GLU A 23 -4.65 7.67 -13.48
N ASN A 24 -5.54 7.10 -12.67
CA ASN A 24 -5.52 7.24 -11.21
C ASN A 24 -4.94 6.00 -10.49
N GLU A 25 -4.24 5.13 -11.20
CA GLU A 25 -3.60 3.97 -10.58
C GLU A 25 -2.47 4.45 -9.66
N PRO A 26 -2.52 4.11 -8.35
CA PRO A 26 -1.45 4.50 -7.45
C PRO A 26 -0.16 3.83 -7.89
N GLU A 27 0.96 4.55 -7.79
CA GLU A 27 2.28 4.03 -8.18
C GLU A 27 2.61 2.69 -7.50
N ALA A 28 2.14 2.52 -6.26
CA ALA A 28 2.32 1.31 -5.48
C ALA A 28 1.53 0.08 -5.98
N ALA A 29 0.53 0.29 -6.83
CA ALA A 29 -0.21 -0.78 -7.50
C ALA A 29 0.31 -1.08 -8.92
N ARG A 30 1.25 -0.28 -9.43
CA ARG A 30 1.81 -0.50 -10.77
C ARG A 30 2.49 -1.86 -10.84
N GLY A 31 2.15 -2.62 -11.87
CA GLY A 31 2.74 -3.94 -12.13
C GLY A 31 2.14 -5.07 -11.30
N LEU A 32 1.15 -4.81 -10.44
CA LEU A 32 0.37 -5.87 -9.82
C LEU A 32 -0.58 -6.46 -10.86
N SER A 33 -0.44 -7.76 -11.11
CA SER A 33 -1.16 -8.50 -12.16
C SER A 33 -2.24 -9.43 -11.60
N THR A 34 -2.17 -9.72 -10.29
CA THR A 34 -3.09 -10.64 -9.62
C THR A 34 -3.74 -10.01 -8.38
N ARG A 35 -4.90 -10.56 -7.98
CA ARG A 35 -5.56 -10.17 -6.73
C ARG A 35 -4.70 -10.50 -5.50
N VAL A 36 -3.90 -11.56 -5.55
CA VAL A 36 -3.02 -11.97 -4.44
C VAL A 36 -1.97 -10.90 -4.19
N GLU A 37 -1.27 -10.47 -5.24
CA GLU A 37 -0.27 -9.39 -5.17
C GLU A 37 -0.86 -8.08 -4.63
N LEU A 38 -2.10 -7.75 -5.02
CA LEU A 38 -2.82 -6.59 -4.48
C LEU A 38 -3.11 -6.72 -2.98
N VAL A 39 -3.61 -7.87 -2.54
CA VAL A 39 -3.92 -8.10 -1.12
C VAL A 39 -2.65 -8.07 -0.27
N GLU A 40 -1.55 -8.67 -0.74
CA GLU A 40 -0.25 -8.61 -0.06
C GLU A 40 0.25 -7.16 0.05
N ARG A 41 0.15 -6.38 -1.04
CA ARG A 41 0.55 -4.96 -1.01
C ARG A 41 -0.27 -4.14 -0.02
N ILE A 42 -1.59 -4.38 0.05
CA ILE A 42 -2.48 -3.72 1.01
C ILE A 42 -2.10 -4.09 2.45
N GLN A 43 -1.75 -5.34 2.72
CA GLN A 43 -1.33 -5.77 4.06
C GLN A 43 -0.06 -5.05 4.52
N VAL A 44 0.96 -4.96 3.65
CA VAL A 44 2.19 -4.20 3.94
C VAL A 44 1.85 -2.75 4.26
N PHE A 45 1.01 -2.11 3.45
CA PHE A 45 0.59 -0.73 3.72
C PHE A 45 -0.20 -0.55 5.01
N GLY A 46 -1.05 -1.52 5.37
CA GLY A 46 -1.73 -1.52 6.65
C GLY A 46 -0.73 -1.52 7.80
N GLN A 47 0.32 -2.33 7.71
CA GLN A 47 1.36 -2.40 8.73
C GLN A 47 2.18 -1.10 8.80
N ASP A 48 2.61 -0.56 7.65
CA ASP A 48 3.37 0.70 7.60
C ASP A 48 2.59 1.86 8.25
N VAL A 49 1.27 1.93 8.01
CA VAL A 49 0.41 2.95 8.62
C VAL A 49 0.29 2.74 10.13
N LEU A 50 0.09 1.50 10.58
CA LEU A 50 0.02 1.19 12.01
C LEU A 50 1.33 1.55 12.74
N ASP A 51 2.47 1.18 12.15
CA ASP A 51 3.79 1.48 12.69
C ASP A 51 4.03 3.00 12.75
N GLY A 52 3.64 3.73 11.70
CA GLY A 52 3.72 5.19 11.68
C GLY A 52 2.86 5.87 12.75
N VAL A 53 1.63 5.38 12.97
CA VAL A 53 0.74 5.89 14.03
C VAL A 53 1.32 5.61 15.41
N LYS A 54 1.80 4.39 15.65
CA LYS A 54 2.44 4.01 16.92
C LYS A 54 3.65 4.89 17.21
N PHE A 55 4.54 5.06 16.22
CA PHE A 55 5.69 5.93 16.33
C PHE A 55 5.30 7.38 16.66
N GLY A 56 4.30 7.93 15.97
CA GLY A 56 3.82 9.29 16.21
C GLY A 56 3.25 9.46 17.61
N PHE A 57 2.50 8.47 18.10
CA PHE A 57 1.96 8.44 19.46
C PHE A 57 3.07 8.40 20.51
N ASP A 58 4.01 7.47 20.39
CA ASP A 58 5.13 7.32 21.33
C ASP A 58 5.97 8.61 21.40
N ASN A 59 6.27 9.20 20.24
CA ASN A 59 6.97 10.48 20.18
C ASN A 59 6.18 11.62 20.85
N ALA A 60 4.85 11.69 20.68
CA ALA A 60 4.03 12.71 21.36
C ALA A 60 4.03 12.53 22.88
N VAL A 61 3.96 11.28 23.35
CA VAL A 61 4.08 10.92 24.77
C VAL A 61 5.44 11.34 25.33
N ASP A 62 6.52 11.07 24.61
CA ASP A 62 7.87 11.47 25.02
C ASP A 62 8.03 12.98 25.06
N GLN A 63 7.53 13.71 24.06
CA GLN A 63 7.54 15.18 24.06
C GLN A 63 6.77 15.76 25.26
N LEU A 64 5.62 15.18 25.60
CA LEU A 64 4.83 15.62 26.77
C LEU A 64 5.58 15.38 28.09
N LYS A 65 6.29 14.26 28.24
CA LYS A 65 7.12 13.96 29.41
C LYS A 65 8.30 14.93 29.54
N VAL A 66 8.92 15.30 28.41
CA VAL A 66 10.01 16.30 28.39
C VAL A 66 9.49 17.66 28.88
N LEU A 67 8.33 18.10 28.39
CA LEU A 67 7.74 19.39 28.76
C LEU A 67 7.16 19.39 30.18
N ASN A 68 6.66 18.24 30.66
CA ASN A 68 5.99 18.11 31.95
C ASN A 68 6.54 16.90 32.74
N PRO A 69 7.75 16.97 33.30
CA PRO A 69 8.41 15.81 33.91
C PRO A 69 7.74 15.25 35.16
N ARG A 70 6.74 15.95 35.72
CA ARG A 70 5.98 15.51 36.90
C ARG A 70 4.60 14.95 36.57
N VAL A 71 4.19 14.97 35.29
CA VAL A 71 2.90 14.43 34.88
C VAL A 71 3.02 12.93 34.64
N GLU A 72 2.12 12.16 35.24
CA GLU A 72 1.96 10.74 34.92
C GLU A 72 0.90 10.60 33.82
N LEU A 73 1.29 10.02 32.68
CA LEU A 73 0.41 9.77 31.55
C LEU A 73 -0.08 8.32 31.58
N ASN A 74 -1.39 8.12 31.59
CA ASN A 74 -1.97 6.81 31.35
C ASN A 74 -2.05 6.56 29.84
N THR A 75 -1.34 5.54 29.35
CA THR A 75 -1.33 5.11 27.94
C THR A 75 -1.80 3.66 27.77
N GLU A 76 -2.39 3.08 28.81
CA GLU A 76 -2.89 1.71 28.79
C GLU A 76 -3.96 1.52 27.70
N GLY A 77 -3.83 0.45 26.92
CA GLY A 77 -4.72 0.15 25.81
C GLY A 77 -4.51 0.98 24.54
N LEU A 78 -3.54 1.91 24.53
CA LEU A 78 -3.20 2.74 23.37
C LEU A 78 -1.84 2.42 22.74
N SER A 79 -1.02 1.57 23.38
CA SER A 79 0.34 1.18 22.95
C SER A 79 0.48 -0.31 22.75
#